data_AF-A0A256YJF0-F1
#
_entry.id   AF-A0A256YJF0-F1
#
_cell.length_a   1.000
_cell.length_b   1.000
_cell.length_c   1.000
_cell.angle_alpha   90.00
_cell.angle_beta   90.00
_cell.angle_gamma   90.00
#
_symmetry.space_group_name_H-M   'P 1'
#
loop_
_entity.id
_entity.type
_entity.pdbx_description
1 polymer ?
#
loop_
_entity_poly.entity_id
_entity_poly.type
_entity_poly.pdbx_seq_one_letter_code
_entity_poly.pdbx_strand_id
1 'polypeptide(L)'
;MVNVFYANFSGFNIVLIDELIGREKIEEIKKKSVLDWRYIVITRRIVGFPIVFKNIFDNYGSGEYYVKIYFYELREKPVEMIICIQRPRTLVLIDSVPDIVRLLQRILSNPKYGETIVFIAKIDGEIDLSKYSKSLRLARKLYTELSPLVYSRGMGRFLALKLSSKNGSLDIVLCVSREGVSLETSHGDIKLNIRGIDRCLSDIKLVS
;
A
#
# COMPACT_ATOMS: atom_id res chain seq x y z
N MET A 1 -4.42 8.39 -17.82
CA MET A 1 -5.45 8.07 -16.81
C MET A 1 -4.67 7.59 -15.61
N VAL A 2 -4.73 8.31 -14.49
CA VAL A 2 -3.95 7.96 -13.30
C VAL A 2 -4.87 7.22 -12.34
N ASN A 3 -4.49 6.01 -11.94
CA ASN A 3 -5.22 5.24 -10.94
C ASN A 3 -4.41 5.18 -9.64
N VAL A 4 -4.99 5.71 -8.57
CA VAL A 4 -4.39 5.70 -7.24
C VAL A 4 -5.20 4.78 -6.34
N PHE A 5 -4.53 3.80 -5.74
CA PHE A 5 -5.07 3.08 -4.59
C PHE A 5 -4.46 3.69 -3.32
N TYR A 6 -5.29 4.06 -2.35
CA TYR A 6 -4.86 4.62 -1.08
C TYR A 6 -5.50 3.83 0.06
N ALA A 7 -4.67 3.30 0.95
CA ALA A 7 -5.12 2.57 2.12
C ALA A 7 -4.46 3.13 3.38
N ASN A 8 -5.24 3.25 4.46
CA ASN A 8 -4.73 3.67 5.75
C ASN A 8 -4.71 2.47 6.71
N PHE A 9 -3.53 2.19 7.26
CA PHE A 9 -3.29 1.09 8.17
C PHE A 9 -2.70 1.60 9.46
N SER A 10 -3.48 1.59 10.56
CA SER A 10 -2.98 1.73 11.95
C SER A 10 -1.81 2.74 12.13
N GLY A 11 -1.92 3.93 11.52
CA GLY A 11 -0.90 4.99 11.65
C GLY A 11 0.11 5.14 10.50
N PHE A 12 -0.05 4.40 9.39
CA PHE A 12 0.67 4.62 8.14
C PHE A 12 -0.24 4.48 6.92
N ASN A 13 0.20 4.99 5.77
CA ASN A 13 -0.54 4.90 4.51
C ASN A 13 0.22 4.04 3.51
N ILE A 14 -0.49 3.20 2.78
CA ILE A 14 0.00 2.55 1.57
C ILE A 14 -0.67 3.19 0.38
N VAL A 15 0.15 3.51 -0.62
CA VAL A 15 -0.28 4.06 -1.90
C VAL A 15 0.20 3.13 -3.00
N LEU A 16 -0.68 2.82 -3.95
CA LEU A 16 -0.29 2.29 -5.25
C LEU A 16 -0.63 3.32 -6.32
N ILE A 17 0.27 3.50 -7.27
CA ILE A 17 0.06 4.31 -8.47
C ILE A 17 0.29 3.36 -9.64
N ASP A 18 -0.72 3.16 -10.47
CA ASP A 18 -0.68 2.21 -11.58
C ASP A 18 0.54 2.38 -12.50
N GLU A 19 0.89 3.63 -12.83
CA GLU A 19 2.06 3.95 -13.66
C GLU A 19 3.42 3.60 -13.00
N LEU A 20 3.46 3.36 -11.69
CA LEU A 20 4.68 3.00 -10.95
C LEU A 20 4.77 1.51 -10.61
N ILE A 21 3.65 0.78 -10.62
CA ILE A 21 3.64 -0.64 -10.30
C ILE A 21 4.50 -1.39 -11.32
N GLY A 22 5.48 -2.15 -10.84
CA GLY A 22 6.38 -2.91 -11.68
C GLY A 22 7.32 -2.08 -12.56
N ARG A 23 7.46 -0.75 -12.30
CA ARG A 23 8.46 0.11 -12.96
C ARG A 23 9.85 -0.50 -12.88
N GLU A 24 10.14 -1.12 -11.75
CA GLU A 24 11.36 -1.85 -11.49
C GLU A 24 10.98 -3.14 -10.76
N LYS A 25 11.56 -4.26 -11.17
CA LYS A 25 11.26 -5.58 -10.60
C LYS A 25 12.29 -5.95 -9.54
N ILE A 26 11.84 -6.63 -8.48
CA ILE A 26 12.73 -7.13 -7.42
C ILE A 26 13.89 -7.98 -7.97
N GLU A 27 13.63 -8.78 -9.01
CA GLU A 27 14.61 -9.63 -9.68
C GLU A 27 15.73 -8.82 -10.36
N GLU A 28 15.43 -7.61 -10.81
CA GLU A 28 16.41 -6.70 -11.41
C GLU A 28 17.26 -6.03 -10.33
N ILE A 29 16.63 -5.58 -9.24
CA ILE A 29 17.33 -5.03 -8.07
C ILE A 29 18.32 -6.02 -7.48
N LYS A 30 17.94 -7.30 -7.36
CA LYS A 30 18.82 -8.36 -6.85
C LYS A 30 20.11 -8.51 -7.67
N LYS A 31 20.06 -8.23 -8.98
CA LYS A 31 21.23 -8.33 -9.87
C LYS A 31 22.18 -7.13 -9.74
N LYS A 32 21.67 -5.97 -9.30
CA LYS A 32 22.43 -4.71 -9.24
C LYS A 32 23.45 -4.62 -8.10
N SER A 33 23.65 -5.68 -7.31
CA SER A 33 24.52 -5.66 -6.12
C SER A 33 24.15 -4.51 -5.19
N VAL A 34 23.13 -4.72 -4.36
CA VAL A 34 22.73 -3.75 -3.35
C VAL A 34 23.79 -3.76 -2.23
N LEU A 35 24.72 -2.79 -2.25
CA LEU A 35 25.95 -2.81 -1.44
C LEU A 35 25.76 -2.32 0.01
N ASP A 36 24.72 -1.52 0.30
CA ASP A 36 24.55 -0.84 1.60
C ASP A 36 23.35 -1.34 2.41
N TRP A 37 23.35 -2.63 2.71
CA TRP A 37 22.31 -3.22 3.57
C TRP A 37 22.42 -2.74 5.01
N ARG A 38 21.29 -2.33 5.55
CA ARG A 38 21.08 -2.14 6.98
C ARG A 38 19.99 -3.09 7.46
N TYR A 39 19.98 -3.38 8.75
CA TYR A 39 18.97 -4.25 9.33
C TYR A 39 18.38 -3.67 10.62
N ILE A 40 17.13 -4.03 10.89
CA ILE A 40 16.41 -3.75 12.13
C ILE A 40 15.98 -5.09 12.72
N VAL A 41 16.34 -5.35 13.97
CA VAL A 41 15.88 -6.52 14.72
C VAL A 41 14.73 -6.12 15.62
N ILE A 42 13.61 -6.83 15.53
CA ILE A 42 12.40 -6.60 16.32
C ILE A 42 12.13 -7.84 17.17
N THR A 43 12.41 -7.75 18.46
CA THR A 43 12.33 -8.86 19.43
C THR A 43 11.03 -8.87 20.27
N ARG A 44 9.94 -8.32 19.73
CA ARG A 44 8.65 -8.27 20.45
C ARG A 44 7.96 -9.63 20.42
N ARG A 45 7.19 -9.95 21.46
CA ARG A 45 6.36 -11.18 21.54
C ARG A 45 5.37 -11.32 20.39
N ILE A 46 4.87 -10.21 19.86
CA ILE A 46 3.92 -10.16 18.74
C ILE A 46 4.36 -9.03 17.80
N VAL A 47 4.73 -9.40 16.58
CA VAL A 47 5.10 -8.50 15.49
C VAL A 47 4.09 -8.64 14.35
N GLY A 48 3.59 -7.51 13.87
CA GLY A 48 2.77 -7.44 12.65
C GLY A 48 3.28 -6.35 11.74
N PHE A 49 2.73 -6.24 10.54
CA PHE A 49 3.11 -5.22 9.55
C PHE A 49 3.12 -3.78 10.11
N PRO A 50 2.15 -3.34 10.96
CA PRO A 50 2.21 -2.00 11.53
C PRO A 50 3.46 -1.73 12.37
N ILE A 51 3.94 -2.73 13.12
CA ILE A 51 5.17 -2.61 13.91
C ILE A 51 6.38 -2.53 12.98
N VAL A 52 6.42 -3.37 11.94
CA VAL A 52 7.50 -3.35 10.94
C VAL A 52 7.59 -2.00 10.25
N PHE A 53 6.48 -1.53 9.67
CA PHE A 53 6.47 -0.26 8.94
C PHE A 53 6.74 0.94 9.85
N LYS A 54 6.25 0.94 11.10
CA LYS A 54 6.62 1.96 12.07
C LYS A 54 8.14 2.04 12.24
N ASN A 55 8.81 0.91 12.44
CA ASN A 55 10.27 0.89 12.58
C ASN A 55 10.99 1.35 11.31
N ILE A 56 10.48 1.00 10.12
CA ILE A 56 11.04 1.52 8.86
C ILE A 56 10.92 3.05 8.81
N PHE A 57 9.74 3.61 9.06
CA PHE A 57 9.55 5.07 9.01
C PHE A 57 10.33 5.83 10.07
N ASP A 58 10.50 5.26 11.26
CA ASP A 58 11.21 5.92 12.35
C ASP A 58 12.75 5.91 12.13
N ASN A 59 13.27 5.01 11.28
CA ASN A 59 14.72 4.89 11.02
C ASN A 59 15.17 5.36 9.62
N TYR A 60 14.24 5.56 8.67
CA TYR A 60 14.57 5.90 7.29
C TYR A 60 13.87 7.18 6.81
N GLY A 61 14.59 7.96 6.01
CA GLY A 61 14.11 9.19 5.40
C GLY A 61 13.22 8.95 4.18
N SER A 62 12.84 10.03 3.50
CA SER A 62 12.18 9.92 2.20
C SER A 62 13.17 9.36 1.17
N GLY A 63 12.67 8.55 0.23
CA GLY A 63 13.49 7.96 -0.83
C GLY A 63 12.99 6.57 -1.25
N GLU A 64 13.66 6.00 -2.25
CA GLU A 64 13.41 4.64 -2.72
C GLU A 64 14.27 3.61 -1.98
N TYR A 65 13.63 2.51 -1.60
CA TYR A 65 14.23 1.46 -0.78
C TYR A 65 13.80 0.09 -1.26
N TYR A 66 14.74 -0.83 -1.25
CA TYR A 66 14.49 -2.25 -1.31
C TYR A 66 14.42 -2.78 0.13
N VAL A 67 13.33 -3.45 0.47
CA VAL A 67 13.06 -3.95 1.81
C VAL A 67 12.79 -5.44 1.75
N LYS A 68 13.40 -6.18 2.68
CA LYS A 68 13.21 -7.61 2.87
C LYS A 68 12.90 -7.91 4.33
N ILE A 69 11.70 -8.43 4.58
CA ILE A 69 11.17 -8.71 5.91
C ILE A 69 11.20 -10.22 6.13
N TYR A 70 11.95 -10.65 7.13
CA TYR A 70 11.97 -12.01 7.63
C TYR A 70 11.18 -12.09 8.92
N PHE A 71 9.96 -12.62 8.83
CA PHE A 71 9.25 -13.13 9.99
C PHE A 71 9.78 -14.52 10.30
N TYR A 72 10.00 -14.84 11.58
CA TYR A 72 10.51 -16.15 12.00
C TYR A 72 9.68 -17.32 11.41
N GLU A 73 8.37 -17.20 11.42
CA GLU A 73 7.42 -18.20 10.90
C GLU A 73 7.40 -18.28 9.36
N LEU A 74 7.91 -17.26 8.66
CA LEU A 74 8.00 -17.19 7.20
C LEU A 74 9.45 -17.16 6.71
N ARG A 75 10.39 -17.72 7.50
CA ARG A 75 11.84 -17.65 7.22
C ARG A 75 12.25 -18.10 5.82
N GLU A 76 11.52 -19.06 5.25
CA GLU A 76 11.80 -19.61 3.91
C GLU A 76 11.18 -18.78 2.77
N LYS A 77 10.22 -17.91 3.09
CA LYS A 77 9.47 -17.09 2.13
C LYS A 77 9.35 -15.66 2.66
N PRO A 78 10.49 -14.93 2.74
CA PRO A 78 10.50 -13.55 3.22
C PRO A 78 9.61 -12.68 2.33
N VAL A 79 9.08 -11.61 2.92
CA VAL A 79 8.37 -10.58 2.16
C VAL A 79 9.40 -9.61 1.62
N GLU A 80 9.43 -9.44 0.33
CA GLU A 80 10.30 -8.49 -0.36
C GLU A 80 9.46 -7.40 -1.01
N MET A 81 9.94 -6.17 -1.00
CA MET A 81 9.23 -5.03 -1.59
C MET A 81 10.18 -3.93 -2.05
N ILE A 82 9.80 -3.26 -3.11
CA ILE A 82 10.36 -1.97 -3.53
C ILE A 82 9.37 -0.91 -3.10
N ILE A 83 9.81 0.04 -2.27
CA ILE A 83 8.97 1.09 -1.73
C ILE A 83 9.61 2.46 -1.91
N CYS A 84 8.79 3.49 -2.10
CA CYS A 84 9.19 4.88 -1.92
C CYS A 84 8.57 5.41 -0.63
N ILE A 85 9.41 5.84 0.32
CA ILE A 85 8.98 6.46 1.57
C ILE A 85 8.73 7.95 1.33
N GLN A 86 7.56 8.41 1.72
CA GLN A 86 7.18 9.82 1.77
C GLN A 86 6.75 10.22 3.19
N ARG A 87 7.10 11.44 3.58
CA ARG A 87 6.69 12.00 4.88
C ARG A 87 5.31 12.67 4.81
N PRO A 88 4.47 12.52 5.86
CA PRO A 88 4.63 11.60 6.99
C PRO A 88 4.10 10.19 6.67
N ARG A 89 4.87 9.15 7.06
CA ARG A 89 4.47 7.72 7.13
C ARG A 89 3.64 7.21 5.96
N THR A 90 3.99 7.61 4.75
CA THR A 90 3.35 7.14 3.52
C THR A 90 4.36 6.31 2.76
N LEU A 91 3.99 5.09 2.38
CA LEU A 91 4.78 4.27 1.49
C LEU A 91 4.05 4.13 0.16
N VAL A 92 4.74 4.44 -0.93
CA VAL A 92 4.31 4.09 -2.28
C VAL A 92 4.91 2.72 -2.59
N LEU A 93 4.07 1.71 -2.81
CA LEU A 93 4.52 0.36 -3.12
C LEU A 93 4.68 0.22 -4.64
N ILE A 94 5.89 -0.11 -5.06
CA ILE A 94 6.30 -0.20 -6.48
C ILE A 94 6.24 -1.65 -6.94
N ASP A 95 6.81 -2.57 -6.15
CA ASP A 95 6.81 -3.99 -6.45
C ASP A 95 6.88 -4.82 -5.16
N SER A 96 6.46 -6.09 -5.21
CA SER A 96 6.58 -7.01 -4.06
C SER A 96 6.61 -8.50 -4.41
N VAL A 97 7.25 -9.27 -3.54
CA VAL A 97 7.14 -10.73 -3.46
C VAL A 97 6.66 -11.10 -2.05
N PRO A 98 5.49 -11.74 -1.87
CA PRO A 98 4.52 -12.13 -2.90
C PRO A 98 3.93 -10.90 -3.62
N ASP A 99 3.24 -11.13 -4.74
CA ASP A 99 2.64 -10.07 -5.55
C ASP A 99 1.81 -9.07 -4.71
N ILE A 100 1.70 -7.83 -5.19
CA ILE A 100 1.12 -6.71 -4.43
C ILE A 100 -0.26 -7.04 -3.86
N VAL A 101 -1.11 -7.72 -4.63
CA VAL A 101 -2.47 -8.09 -4.18
C VAL A 101 -2.37 -9.03 -2.98
N ARG A 102 -1.56 -10.10 -3.08
CA ARG A 102 -1.33 -11.03 -1.96
C ARG A 102 -0.66 -10.35 -0.77
N LEU A 103 0.28 -9.43 -0.99
CA LEU A 103 0.91 -8.66 0.08
C LEU A 103 -0.13 -7.81 0.82
N LEU A 104 -0.99 -7.09 0.10
CA LEU A 104 -2.05 -6.28 0.72
C LEU A 104 -3.04 -7.13 1.51
N GLN A 105 -3.45 -8.28 0.98
CA GLN A 105 -4.28 -9.25 1.72
C GLN A 105 -3.60 -9.69 3.03
N ARG A 106 -2.29 -9.95 3.01
CA ARG A 106 -1.51 -10.26 4.21
C ARG A 106 -1.44 -9.08 5.18
N ILE A 107 -1.25 -7.85 4.71
CA ILE A 107 -1.22 -6.66 5.57
C ILE A 107 -2.59 -6.46 6.25
N LEU A 108 -3.68 -6.64 5.49
CA LEU A 108 -5.06 -6.48 5.96
C LEU A 108 -5.48 -7.54 6.99
N SER A 109 -5.11 -8.80 6.77
CA SER A 109 -5.34 -9.88 7.75
C SER A 109 -4.54 -9.70 9.04
N ASN A 110 -3.51 -8.83 9.02
CA ASN A 110 -2.66 -8.46 10.14
C ASN A 110 -2.22 -9.70 10.98
N PRO A 111 -1.59 -10.69 10.34
CA PRO A 111 -1.08 -11.88 11.03
C PRO A 111 -0.06 -11.48 12.09
N LYS A 112 0.00 -12.29 13.13
CA LYS A 112 0.89 -12.11 14.27
C LYS A 112 2.07 -13.06 14.13
N TYR A 113 3.26 -12.51 14.18
CA TYR A 113 4.53 -13.21 14.07
C TYR A 113 5.36 -13.02 15.34
N GLY A 114 6.38 -13.84 15.50
CA GLY A 114 7.41 -13.68 16.52
C GLY A 114 8.50 -12.70 16.08
N GLU A 115 9.74 -13.01 16.44
CA GLU A 115 10.91 -12.20 16.12
C GLU A 115 11.00 -11.93 14.61
N THR A 116 11.38 -10.70 14.27
CA THR A 116 11.41 -10.24 12.89
C THR A 116 12.69 -9.48 12.61
N ILE A 117 13.32 -9.77 11.47
CA ILE A 117 14.46 -9.01 10.96
C ILE A 117 14.02 -8.31 9.67
N VAL A 118 14.24 -7.01 9.61
CA VAL A 118 13.97 -6.20 8.42
C VAL A 118 15.31 -5.79 7.85
N PHE A 119 15.65 -6.28 6.66
CA PHE A 119 16.76 -5.77 5.87
C PHE A 119 16.23 -4.67 4.94
N ILE A 120 16.97 -3.59 4.82
CA ILE A 120 16.60 -2.46 3.99
C ILE A 120 17.86 -1.82 3.41
N ALA A 121 17.76 -1.45 2.14
CA ALA A 121 18.82 -0.79 1.42
C ALA A 121 18.24 0.29 0.52
N LYS A 122 18.97 1.39 0.36
CA LYS A 122 18.60 2.47 -0.54
C LYS A 122 18.84 2.03 -1.98
N ILE A 123 17.93 2.38 -2.89
CA ILE A 123 18.08 2.13 -4.32
C ILE A 123 18.44 3.44 -5.02
N ASP A 124 19.31 3.37 -6.02
CA ASP A 124 19.60 4.51 -6.90
C ASP A 124 18.42 4.75 -7.85
N GLY A 125 17.67 5.79 -7.54
CA GLY A 125 16.46 6.18 -8.25
C GLY A 125 15.70 7.19 -7.41
N GLU A 126 15.25 8.28 -8.04
CA GLU A 126 14.31 9.20 -7.42
C GLU A 126 13.04 9.23 -8.26
N ILE A 127 11.96 8.61 -7.76
CA ILE A 127 10.64 8.76 -8.35
C ILE A 127 10.18 10.19 -8.04
N ASP A 128 10.03 10.97 -9.10
CA ASP A 128 9.31 12.23 -9.01
C ASP A 128 7.81 11.94 -8.82
N LEU A 129 7.34 12.16 -7.59
CA LEU A 129 5.94 12.02 -7.22
C LEU A 129 5.14 13.33 -7.42
N SER A 130 5.76 14.40 -7.90
CA SER A 130 5.12 15.71 -8.13
C SER A 130 3.93 15.61 -9.08
N LYS A 131 4.07 14.81 -10.15
CA LYS A 131 3.02 14.51 -11.14
C LYS A 131 1.75 13.95 -10.51
N TYR A 132 1.86 13.20 -9.40
CA TYR A 132 0.73 12.54 -8.74
C TYR A 132 0.21 13.31 -7.52
N SER A 133 0.88 14.41 -7.12
CA SER A 133 0.59 15.16 -5.90
C SER A 133 -0.89 15.54 -5.74
N LYS A 134 -1.54 16.00 -6.82
CA LYS A 134 -2.96 16.35 -6.83
C LYS A 134 -3.85 15.14 -6.54
N SER A 135 -3.59 14.01 -7.22
CA SER A 135 -4.36 12.76 -7.03
C SER A 135 -4.14 12.17 -5.64
N LEU A 136 -2.92 12.21 -5.11
CA LEU A 136 -2.60 11.75 -3.76
C LEU A 136 -3.28 12.61 -2.69
N ARG A 137 -3.26 13.94 -2.85
CA ARG A 137 -3.95 14.86 -1.95
C ARG A 137 -5.46 14.65 -1.98
N LEU A 138 -6.03 14.47 -3.19
CA LEU A 138 -7.45 14.20 -3.35
C LEU A 138 -7.86 12.88 -2.71
N ALA A 139 -7.12 11.80 -2.98
CA ALA A 139 -7.36 10.49 -2.36
C ALA A 139 -7.33 10.59 -0.83
N ARG A 140 -6.31 11.20 -0.24
CA ARG A 140 -6.20 11.39 1.21
C ARG A 140 -7.36 12.20 1.80
N LYS A 141 -7.78 13.26 1.11
CA LYS A 141 -8.91 14.10 1.54
C LYS A 141 -10.22 13.30 1.51
N LEU A 142 -10.50 12.64 0.39
CA LEU A 142 -11.68 11.78 0.24
C LEU A 142 -11.69 10.65 1.28
N TYR A 143 -10.54 10.04 1.56
CA TYR A 143 -10.48 8.98 2.59
C TYR A 143 -10.96 9.50 3.95
N THR A 144 -10.43 10.65 4.37
CA THR A 144 -10.76 11.27 5.66
C THR A 144 -12.24 11.67 5.73
N GLU A 145 -12.76 12.30 4.68
CA GLU A 145 -14.13 12.81 4.64
C GLU A 145 -15.18 11.70 4.51
N LEU A 146 -14.86 10.61 3.80
CA LEU A 146 -15.79 9.50 3.57
C LEU A 146 -15.74 8.43 4.67
N SER A 147 -14.68 8.41 5.50
CA SER A 147 -14.53 7.47 6.62
C SER A 147 -15.76 7.41 7.54
N PRO A 148 -16.35 8.54 8.00
CA PRO A 148 -17.52 8.52 8.88
C PRO A 148 -18.78 7.95 8.21
N LEU A 149 -18.94 8.18 6.90
CA LEU A 149 -20.13 7.76 6.13
C LEU A 149 -20.20 6.24 5.94
N VAL A 150 -19.05 5.58 5.81
CA VAL A 150 -18.98 4.13 5.67
C VAL A 150 -19.28 3.45 7.02
N TYR A 151 -18.78 4.02 8.11
CA TYR A 151 -18.96 3.46 9.45
C TYR A 151 -20.44 3.47 9.88
N SER A 152 -21.17 4.56 9.59
CA SER A 152 -22.57 4.73 10.00
C SER A 152 -23.56 3.79 9.31
N ARG A 153 -23.19 3.19 8.17
CA ARG A 153 -24.09 2.33 7.38
C ARG A 153 -23.92 0.83 7.61
N GLY A 154 -23.13 0.39 8.59
CA GLY A 154 -22.94 -1.04 8.90
C GLY A 154 -22.27 -1.84 7.77
N MET A 155 -21.53 -1.16 6.89
CA MET A 155 -20.83 -1.77 5.74
C MET A 155 -19.45 -2.32 6.13
N GLY A 156 -19.10 -2.31 7.41
CA GLY A 156 -17.78 -2.68 7.92
C GLY A 156 -16.84 -1.47 8.06
N ARG A 157 -15.56 -1.75 8.29
CA ARG A 157 -14.53 -0.71 8.39
C ARG A 157 -14.15 -0.23 7.01
N PHE A 158 -13.98 1.08 6.84
CA PHE A 158 -13.36 1.62 5.64
C PHE A 158 -11.85 1.37 5.68
N LEU A 159 -11.32 0.73 4.64
CA LEU A 159 -9.94 0.22 4.63
C LEU A 159 -9.08 0.92 3.57
N ALA A 160 -9.66 1.17 2.41
CA ALA A 160 -8.95 1.75 1.28
C ALA A 160 -9.90 2.45 0.33
N LEU A 161 -9.37 3.32 -0.53
CA LEU A 161 -10.07 3.83 -1.69
C LEU A 161 -9.24 3.61 -2.96
N LYS A 162 -9.93 3.49 -4.09
CA LYS A 162 -9.35 3.61 -5.43
C LYS A 162 -9.91 4.88 -6.06
N LEU A 163 -9.03 5.67 -6.66
CA LEU A 163 -9.34 6.90 -7.35
C LEU A 163 -8.84 6.76 -8.79
N SER A 164 -9.75 6.92 -9.73
CA SER A 164 -9.47 6.88 -11.16
C SER A 164 -10.01 8.18 -11.77
N SER A 165 -9.15 8.94 -12.45
CA SER A 165 -9.58 10.15 -13.16
C SER A 165 -9.36 10.00 -14.66
N LYS A 166 -10.44 10.19 -15.43
CA LYS A 166 -10.42 10.12 -16.89
C LYS A 166 -11.35 11.18 -17.46
N ASN A 167 -10.80 12.07 -18.30
CA ASN A 167 -11.55 13.07 -19.08
C ASN A 167 -12.55 13.91 -18.26
N GLY A 168 -12.17 14.33 -17.05
CA GLY A 168 -13.04 15.11 -16.15
C GLY A 168 -13.97 14.29 -15.28
N SER A 169 -14.18 13.01 -15.60
CA SER A 169 -14.91 12.08 -14.73
C SER A 169 -14.01 11.50 -13.64
N LEU A 170 -14.62 11.29 -12.47
CA LEU A 170 -13.97 10.78 -11.27
C LEU A 170 -14.67 9.49 -10.82
N ASP A 171 -14.00 8.36 -11.04
CA ASP A 171 -14.43 7.08 -10.52
C ASP A 171 -13.75 6.83 -9.17
N ILE A 172 -14.55 6.67 -8.13
CA ILE A 172 -14.10 6.41 -6.76
C ILE A 172 -14.63 5.04 -6.34
N VAL A 173 -13.76 4.17 -5.86
CA VAL A 173 -14.15 2.90 -5.23
C VAL A 173 -13.77 2.95 -3.75
N LEU A 174 -14.73 2.77 -2.86
CA LEU A 174 -14.51 2.64 -1.42
C LEU A 174 -14.45 1.15 -1.04
N CYS A 175 -13.34 0.74 -0.44
CA CYS A 175 -13.10 -0.64 -0.03
C CYS A 175 -13.42 -0.82 1.45
N VAL A 176 -14.37 -1.71 1.73
CA VAL A 176 -14.85 -1.96 3.09
C VAL A 176 -14.54 -3.38 3.54
N SER A 177 -14.39 -3.58 4.85
CA SER A 177 -14.00 -4.87 5.41
C SER A 177 -15.04 -5.98 5.23
N ARG A 178 -16.31 -5.63 5.00
CA ARG A 178 -17.38 -6.61 4.81
C ARG A 178 -17.35 -7.12 3.37
N GLU A 179 -17.13 -8.41 3.21
CA GLU A 179 -17.17 -9.07 1.92
C GLU A 179 -18.58 -9.03 1.30
N GLY A 180 -18.65 -9.14 -0.03
CA GLY A 180 -19.93 -9.19 -0.77
C GLY A 180 -20.71 -7.87 -0.84
N VAL A 181 -20.24 -6.80 -0.19
CA VAL A 181 -20.82 -5.47 -0.34
C VAL A 181 -20.58 -4.96 -1.77
N SER A 182 -21.64 -4.47 -2.41
CA SER A 182 -21.58 -3.80 -3.71
C SER A 182 -22.69 -2.78 -3.79
N LEU A 183 -22.34 -1.49 -3.78
CA LEU A 183 -23.28 -0.39 -3.96
C LEU A 183 -22.68 0.60 -4.94
N GLU A 184 -23.49 1.07 -5.87
CA GLU A 184 -23.09 2.01 -6.90
C GLU A 184 -23.98 3.24 -6.79
N THR A 185 -23.37 4.42 -6.80
CA THR A 185 -24.07 5.70 -6.86
C THR A 185 -23.31 6.63 -7.79
N SER A 186 -24.04 7.42 -8.57
CA SER A 186 -23.47 8.40 -9.49
C SER A 186 -24.07 9.77 -9.23
N HIS A 187 -23.24 10.81 -9.32
CA HIS A 187 -23.68 12.19 -9.24
C HIS A 187 -22.88 13.04 -10.24
N GLY A 188 -23.51 13.37 -11.37
CA GLY A 188 -22.84 14.02 -12.50
C GLY A 188 -21.65 13.19 -12.98
N ASP A 189 -20.49 13.81 -13.07
CA ASP A 189 -19.24 13.19 -13.53
C ASP A 189 -18.55 12.33 -12.45
N ILE A 190 -19.14 12.20 -11.25
CA ILE A 190 -18.60 11.42 -10.14
C ILE A 190 -19.34 10.09 -10.05
N LYS A 191 -18.59 9.00 -10.16
CA LYS A 191 -19.07 7.65 -9.90
C LYS A 191 -18.47 7.15 -8.59
N LEU A 192 -19.30 6.72 -7.67
CA LEU A 192 -18.89 6.18 -6.38
C LEU A 192 -19.38 4.73 -6.23
N ASN A 193 -18.44 3.82 -6.05
CA ASN A 193 -18.71 2.40 -5.82
C ASN A 193 -18.23 2.00 -4.43
N ILE A 194 -19.08 1.38 -3.61
CA ILE A 194 -18.67 0.77 -2.34
C ILE A 194 -18.56 -0.74 -2.58
N ARG A 195 -17.38 -1.31 -2.34
CA ARG A 195 -17.10 -2.73 -2.60
C ARG A 195 -16.47 -3.39 -1.37
N GLY A 196 -16.82 -4.66 -1.16
CA GLY A 196 -16.09 -5.52 -0.24
C GLY A 196 -14.61 -5.64 -0.60
N ILE A 197 -13.77 -5.84 0.41
CA ILE A 197 -12.32 -5.85 0.27
C ILE A 197 -11.82 -6.92 -0.71
N ASP A 198 -12.52 -8.05 -0.77
CA ASP A 198 -12.30 -9.16 -1.70
C ASP A 198 -12.30 -8.68 -3.17
N ARG A 199 -13.36 -7.96 -3.56
CA ARG A 199 -13.51 -7.42 -4.92
C ARG A 199 -12.60 -6.23 -5.18
N CYS A 200 -12.40 -5.41 -4.15
CA CYS A 200 -11.56 -4.23 -4.26
C CYS A 200 -10.11 -4.56 -4.62
N LEU A 201 -9.56 -5.62 -4.01
CA LEU A 201 -8.18 -6.03 -4.27
C LEU A 201 -8.03 -6.77 -5.60
N SER A 202 -9.04 -7.53 -6.04
CA SER A 202 -9.01 -8.20 -7.35
C SER A 202 -9.01 -7.22 -8.53
N ASP A 203 -9.55 -6.01 -8.32
CA ASP A 203 -9.59 -4.95 -9.34
C ASP A 203 -8.29 -4.14 -9.42
N ILE A 204 -7.29 -4.45 -8.60
CA ILE A 204 -5.94 -3.92 -8.75
C ILE A 204 -5.33 -4.66 -9.95
N LYS A 205 -5.55 -4.09 -11.14
CA LYS A 205 -4.87 -4.56 -12.35
C LYS A 205 -3.37 -4.33 -12.15
N LEU A 206 -2.65 -5.41 -11.89
CA LEU A 206 -1.22 -5.47 -12.13
C LEU A 206 -1.08 -5.38 -13.65
N VAL A 207 -0.59 -4.26 -14.15
CA VAL A 207 -0.22 -4.16 -15.56
C VAL A 207 0.93 -5.15 -15.74
N SER A 208 0.63 -6.28 -16.38
CA SER A 208 1.60 -7.31 -16.77
C SER A 208 2.40 -6.85 -17.97
#